data_AF-A0A932UB98-F1
#
_entry.id   AF-A0A932UB98-F1
#
_cell.length_a   1.000
_cell.length_b   1.000
_cell.length_c   1.000
_cell.angle_alpha   90.00
_cell.angle_beta   90.00
_cell.angle_gamma   90.00
#
_symmetry.space_group_name_H-M   'P 1'
#
loop_
_entity.id
_entity.type
_entity.pdbx_description
1 polymer ?
#
loop_
_entity_poly.entity_id
_entity_poly.type
_entity_poly.pdbx_seq_one_letter_code
_entity_poly.pdbx_strand_id
1 'polypeptide(L)'
;MSPIDDILFEDAPIGLVVLDPDLTIRRCNETWSRLLRPHACAGGRSLGVGTRLGDAAPELERSLTRLLDRARAGATARQEAVRLDRDDGGLHCDVTLSPIVELDQVTGFLLMVLDVTERRHAERRLAVQYSEQAQLQHVLERRVE
;
A
#
# COMPACT_ATOMS: atom_id res chain seq x y z
N MET A 1 16.65 9.09 -18.44
CA MET A 1 16.64 8.19 -17.27
C MET A 1 17.76 7.17 -17.46
N SER A 2 18.46 6.80 -16.39
CA SER A 2 19.53 5.80 -16.46
C SER A 2 18.91 4.40 -16.54
N PRO A 3 19.55 3.41 -17.22
CA PRO A 3 19.08 2.02 -17.21
C PRO A 3 18.90 1.43 -15.81
N ILE A 4 19.65 1.93 -14.82
CA ILE A 4 19.55 1.49 -13.42
C ILE A 4 18.21 1.91 -12.79
N ASP A 5 17.70 3.10 -13.14
CA ASP A 5 16.45 3.62 -12.59
C ASP A 5 15.25 2.78 -13.04
N ASP A 6 15.30 2.26 -14.27
CA ASP A 6 14.25 1.41 -14.82
C ASP A 6 14.22 0.03 -14.16
N ILE A 7 15.38 -0.59 -13.95
CA ILE A 7 15.49 -1.88 -13.24
C ILE A 7 14.96 -1.73 -11.81
N LEU A 8 15.42 -0.69 -11.09
CA LEU A 8 14.96 -0.42 -9.71
C LEU A 8 13.46 -0.18 -9.63
N PHE A 9 12.84 0.37 -10.67
CA PHE A 9 11.41 0.60 -10.70
C PHE A 9 10.62 -0.68 -11.00
N GLU A 10 11.04 -1.47 -12.00
CA GLU A 10 10.29 -2.65 -12.43
C GLU A 10 10.46 -3.85 -11.48
N ASP A 11 11.68 -4.14 -11.03
CA ASP A 11 11.98 -5.33 -10.22
C ASP A 11 11.68 -5.14 -8.73
N ALA A 12 11.15 -3.97 -8.35
CA ALA A 12 10.85 -3.67 -6.96
C ALA A 12 9.73 -4.60 -6.43
N PRO A 13 9.91 -5.24 -5.25
CA PRO A 13 8.86 -6.03 -4.60
C PRO A 13 7.78 -5.16 -3.94
N ILE A 14 7.74 -3.87 -4.28
CA ILE A 14 6.76 -2.89 -3.83
C ILE A 14 6.01 -2.38 -5.05
N GLY A 15 4.69 -2.19 -4.94
CA GLY A 15 3.88 -1.59 -5.99
C GLY A 15 4.23 -0.11 -6.12
N LEU A 16 4.80 0.29 -7.25
CA LEU A 16 5.18 1.66 -7.53
C LEU A 16 4.28 2.27 -8.59
N VAL A 17 3.81 3.49 -8.34
CA VAL A 17 3.01 4.27 -9.28
C VAL A 17 3.45 5.72 -9.25
N VAL A 18 3.75 6.26 -10.42
CA VAL A 18 3.94 7.69 -10.63
C VAL A 18 2.64 8.27 -11.14
N LEU A 19 2.17 9.30 -10.46
CA LEU A 19 0.92 10.01 -10.73
C LEU A 19 1.23 11.45 -11.12
N ASP A 20 0.50 11.97 -12.09
CA ASP A 20 0.43 13.41 -12.37
C ASP A 20 -0.37 14.15 -11.26
N PRO A 21 -0.35 15.49 -11.20
CA PRO A 21 -1.02 16.25 -10.14
C PRO A 21 -2.53 16.00 -10.06
N ASP A 22 -3.12 15.60 -11.18
CA ASP A 22 -4.53 15.29 -11.33
C ASP A 22 -4.86 13.82 -11.02
N LEU A 23 -3.87 13.03 -10.58
CA LEU A 23 -3.97 11.61 -10.24
C LEU A 23 -4.13 10.68 -11.44
N THR A 24 -3.69 11.12 -12.62
CA THR A 24 -3.51 10.24 -13.77
C THR A 24 -2.24 9.41 -13.62
N ILE A 25 -2.34 8.10 -13.86
CA ILE A 25 -1.19 7.19 -13.80
C ILE A 25 -0.25 7.50 -14.97
N ARG A 26 0.93 8.01 -14.67
CA ARG A 26 1.98 8.26 -15.65
C ARG A 26 2.88 7.05 -15.84
N ARG A 27 3.12 6.28 -14.78
CA ARG A 27 3.89 5.03 -14.79
C ARG A 27 3.45 4.12 -13.65
N CYS A 28 3.49 2.80 -13.84
CA CYS A 28 3.30 1.83 -12.77
C CYS A 28 4.10 0.56 -13.08
N ASN A 29 4.61 -0.12 -12.04
CA ASN A 29 5.36 -1.36 -12.22
C ASN A 29 4.46 -2.60 -12.24
N GLU A 30 5.05 -3.76 -12.54
CA GLU A 30 4.32 -5.04 -12.55
C GLU A 30 3.75 -5.39 -11.17
N THR A 31 4.48 -5.09 -10.08
CA THR A 31 4.00 -5.38 -8.72
C THR A 31 2.70 -4.63 -8.40
N TRP A 32 2.58 -3.35 -8.77
CA TRP A 32 1.32 -2.60 -8.65
C TRP A 32 0.18 -3.30 -9.40
N SER A 33 0.43 -3.66 -10.65
CA SER A 33 -0.55 -4.30 -11.51
C SER A 33 -1.04 -5.61 -10.89
N ARG A 34 -0.13 -6.40 -10.30
CA ARG A 34 -0.45 -7.67 -9.64
C ARG A 34 -1.26 -7.47 -8.34
N LEU A 35 -0.90 -6.48 -7.52
CA LEU A 35 -1.60 -6.20 -6.26
C LEU A 35 -3.07 -5.83 -6.49
N LEU A 36 -3.37 -5.12 -7.59
CA LEU A 36 -4.72 -4.64 -7.89
C LEU A 36 -5.49 -5.45 -8.94
N ARG A 37 -4.91 -6.51 -9.52
CA ARG A 37 -5.59 -7.38 -10.51
C ARG A 37 -6.95 -7.93 -10.03
N PRO A 38 -7.10 -8.44 -8.79
CA PRO A 38 -8.39 -8.87 -8.23
C PRO A 38 -9.32 -7.71 -7.86
N HIS A 39 -8.88 -6.46 -8.02
CA HIS A 39 -9.63 -5.23 -7.74
C HIS A 39 -9.82 -4.40 -9.00
N ALA A 40 -9.69 -5.02 -10.19
CA ALA A 40 -10.11 -4.42 -11.45
C ALA A 40 -11.48 -3.78 -11.21
N CYS A 41 -11.48 -2.46 -11.28
CA CYS A 41 -12.29 -1.63 -10.42
C CYS A 41 -13.78 -1.81 -10.73
N ALA A 42 -14.67 -1.27 -9.90
CA ALA A 42 -16.09 -1.21 -10.24
C ALA A 42 -16.26 -0.68 -11.68
N GLY A 43 -16.58 -1.56 -12.64
CA GLY A 43 -16.63 -1.23 -14.07
C GLY A 43 -15.53 -1.84 -14.97
N GLY A 44 -14.63 -2.70 -14.46
CA GLY A 44 -13.69 -3.49 -15.28
C GLY A 44 -12.59 -2.67 -15.99
N ARG A 45 -12.38 -1.40 -15.61
CA ARG A 45 -11.30 -0.58 -16.16
C ARG A 45 -9.95 -0.93 -15.54
N SER A 46 -8.94 -1.04 -16.38
CA SER A 46 -7.56 -1.31 -15.96
C SER A 46 -6.92 -0.06 -15.36
N LEU A 47 -6.26 -0.21 -14.21
CA LEU A 47 -5.42 0.82 -13.57
C LEU A 47 -4.02 0.83 -14.20
N GLY A 48 -3.96 1.16 -15.49
CA GLY A 48 -2.73 1.32 -16.26
C GLY A 48 -2.38 2.78 -16.54
N VAL A 49 -1.30 2.98 -17.29
CA VAL A 49 -0.86 4.30 -17.73
C VAL A 49 -1.95 5.04 -18.51
N GLY A 50 -2.13 6.33 -18.22
CA GLY A 50 -3.16 7.19 -18.80
C GLY A 50 -4.51 7.14 -18.07
N THR A 51 -4.68 6.24 -17.10
CA THR A 51 -5.92 6.14 -16.33
C THR A 51 -5.92 7.11 -15.15
N ARG A 52 -6.98 7.92 -15.01
CA ARG A 52 -7.24 8.73 -13.82
C ARG A 52 -7.77 7.86 -12.69
N LEU A 53 -7.14 7.95 -11.51
CA LEU A 53 -7.45 7.09 -10.38
C LEU A 53 -8.92 7.18 -9.95
N GLY A 54 -9.49 8.38 -9.83
CA GLY A 54 -10.88 8.58 -9.42
C GLY A 54 -11.93 8.11 -10.43
N ASP A 55 -11.58 8.06 -11.73
CA ASP A 55 -12.51 7.61 -12.77
C ASP A 55 -12.59 6.08 -12.83
N ALA A 56 -11.47 5.40 -12.61
CA ALA A 56 -11.41 3.95 -12.59
C ALA A 56 -11.74 3.40 -11.19
N ALA A 57 -11.17 3.98 -10.14
CA ALA A 57 -11.22 3.48 -8.76
C ALA A 57 -11.56 4.59 -7.76
N PRO A 58 -12.80 5.13 -7.78
CA PRO A 58 -13.19 6.23 -6.88
C PRO A 58 -13.10 5.87 -5.40
N GLU A 59 -13.25 4.60 -5.03
CA GLU A 59 -13.05 4.12 -3.66
C GLU A 59 -11.58 4.17 -3.23
N LEU A 60 -10.66 3.83 -4.15
CA LEU A 60 -9.22 3.88 -3.90
C LEU A 60 -8.76 5.32 -3.71
N GLU A 61 -9.17 6.24 -4.60
CA GLU A 61 -8.86 7.67 -4.43
C GLU A 61 -9.41 8.23 -3.11
N ARG A 62 -10.65 7.85 -2.74
CA ARG A 62 -11.22 8.22 -1.43
C ARG A 62 -10.39 7.71 -0.26
N SER A 63 -9.92 6.47 -0.29
CA SER A 63 -9.04 5.93 0.75
C SER A 63 -7.71 6.69 0.86
N LEU A 64 -7.23 7.26 -0.24
CA LEU A 64 -5.98 8.04 -0.29
C LEU A 64 -6.16 9.51 0.10
N THR A 65 -7.38 10.00 0.33
CA THR A 65 -7.65 11.45 0.50
C THR A 65 -6.76 12.10 1.57
N ARG A 66 -6.61 11.46 2.74
CA ARG A 66 -5.75 12.01 3.82
C ARG A 66 -4.27 12.04 3.46
N LEU A 67 -3.81 11.07 2.68
CA LEU A 67 -2.42 11.02 2.19
C LEU A 67 -2.20 12.11 1.15
N LEU A 68 -3.17 12.30 0.25
CA LEU A 68 -3.16 13.32 -0.80
C LEU A 68 -3.12 14.74 -0.24
N ASP A 69 -3.89 15.04 0.80
CA ASP A 69 -3.89 16.37 1.41
C ASP A 69 -2.49 16.77 1.91
N ARG A 70 -1.79 15.82 2.54
CA ARG A 70 -0.43 16.04 3.03
C ARG A 70 0.59 16.10 1.88
N ALA A 71 0.48 15.22 0.91
CA ALA A 71 1.37 15.20 -0.24
C ALA A 71 1.24 16.47 -1.09
N ARG A 72 0.03 17.00 -1.28
CA ARG A 72 -0.23 18.28 -1.94
C ARG A 72 0.42 19.46 -1.20
N ALA A 73 0.56 19.37 0.12
CA ALA A 73 1.30 20.33 0.92
C ALA A 73 2.83 20.10 0.90
N GLY A 74 3.35 19.22 0.03
CA GLY A 74 4.78 18.92 -0.08
C GLY A 74 5.30 17.91 0.95
N ALA A 75 4.43 17.30 1.76
CA ALA A 75 4.84 16.36 2.80
C ALA A 75 4.52 14.90 2.43
N THR A 76 5.52 14.02 2.49
CA THR A 76 5.29 12.57 2.41
C THR A 76 4.36 12.11 3.54
N ALA A 77 3.36 11.31 3.17
CA ALA A 77 2.41 10.72 4.10
C ALA A 77 2.40 9.20 3.99
N ARG A 78 2.14 8.54 5.11
CA ARG A 78 2.12 7.08 5.23
C ARG A 78 0.90 6.62 6.00
N GLN A 79 0.39 5.46 5.61
CA GLN A 79 -0.67 4.76 6.31
C GLN A 79 -0.34 3.28 6.32
N GLU A 80 -0.23 2.72 7.52
CA GLU A 80 0.03 1.30 7.71
C GLU A 80 -1.29 0.52 7.79
N ALA A 81 -1.21 -0.78 7.53
CA ALA A 81 -2.31 -1.70 7.78
C ALA A 81 -3.60 -1.48 6.98
N VAL A 82 -3.53 -0.77 5.86
CA VAL A 82 -4.71 -0.54 5.01
C VAL A 82 -5.24 -1.89 4.55
N ARG A 83 -6.47 -2.22 4.95
CA ARG A 83 -7.13 -3.44 4.53
C ARG A 83 -7.86 -3.16 3.22
N LEU A 84 -7.46 -3.87 2.17
CA LEU A 84 -8.16 -3.94 0.90
C LEU A 84 -8.93 -5.26 0.89
N ASP A 85 -10.24 -5.18 0.89
CA ASP A 85 -11.08 -6.39 0.90
C ASP A 85 -11.04 -7.07 -0.47
N ARG A 86 -10.65 -8.34 -0.47
CA ARG A 86 -10.58 -9.20 -1.66
C ARG A 86 -11.30 -10.51 -1.37
N ASP A 87 -11.76 -11.16 -2.44
CA ASP A 87 -12.41 -12.48 -2.37
C ASP A 87 -11.49 -13.57 -1.77
N ASP A 88 -10.16 -13.39 -1.83
CA ASP A 88 -9.15 -14.35 -1.36
C ASP A 88 -8.66 -14.15 0.08
N GLY A 89 -9.35 -13.35 0.90
CA GLY A 89 -9.05 -13.20 2.33
C GLY A 89 -8.57 -11.81 2.77
N GLY A 90 -8.55 -10.85 1.86
CA GLY A 90 -8.15 -9.48 2.12
C GLY A 90 -6.63 -9.27 2.10
N LEU A 91 -6.21 -8.09 1.65
CA LEU A 91 -4.82 -7.68 1.54
C LEU A 91 -4.53 -6.58 2.55
N HIS A 92 -3.46 -6.73 3.31
CA HIS A 92 -2.95 -5.69 4.18
C HIS A 92 -1.81 -4.95 3.48
N CYS A 93 -1.98 -3.65 3.27
CA CYS A 93 -1.00 -2.79 2.63
C CYS A 93 -0.47 -1.72 3.58
N ASP A 94 0.83 -1.49 3.50
CA ASP A 94 1.42 -0.24 3.95
C ASP A 94 1.53 0.68 2.72
N VAL A 95 0.93 1.86 2.81
CA VAL A 95 0.80 2.81 1.70
C VAL A 95 1.59 4.06 2.03
N THR A 96 2.44 4.49 1.09
CA THR A 96 3.17 5.76 1.18
C THR A 96 2.88 6.59 -0.05
N LEU A 97 2.58 7.87 0.15
CA LEU A 97 2.44 8.84 -0.92
C LEU A 97 3.46 9.96 -0.71
N SER A 98 4.38 10.10 -1.66
CA SER A 98 5.41 11.14 -1.63
C SER A 98 5.17 12.13 -2.78
N PRO A 99 5.22 13.44 -2.53
CA PRO A 99 5.16 14.41 -3.62
C PRO A 99 6.42 14.37 -4.46
N ILE A 100 6.25 14.58 -5.76
CA ILE A 100 7.34 14.89 -6.69
C ILE A 100 7.36 16.42 -6.78
N VAL A 101 8.47 17.02 -6.38
CA VAL A 101 8.61 18.48 -6.29
C VAL A 101 9.67 18.94 -7.29
N GLU A 102 9.27 19.84 -8.18
CA GLU A 102 10.16 20.53 -9.12
C GLU A 102 9.97 22.04 -8.96
N LEU A 103 11.06 22.80 -8.84
CA LEU A 103 11.00 24.26 -8.68
C LEU A 103 10.05 24.72 -7.57
N ASP A 104 10.06 24.02 -6.42
CA ASP A 104 9.20 24.30 -5.26
C ASP A 104 7.69 24.14 -5.53
N GLN A 105 7.33 23.37 -6.57
CA GLN A 105 5.95 23.05 -6.93
C GLN A 105 5.76 21.53 -6.98
N VAL A 106 4.63 21.05 -6.44
CA VAL A 106 4.25 19.64 -6.54
C VAL A 106 3.79 19.36 -7.98
N THR A 107 4.60 18.60 -8.72
CA THR A 107 4.35 18.23 -10.12
C THR A 107 3.79 16.82 -10.29
N GLY A 108 3.59 16.10 -9.18
CA GLY A 108 3.00 14.78 -9.18
C GLY A 108 3.23 14.05 -7.86
N PHE A 109 3.00 12.75 -7.87
CA PHE A 109 3.13 11.91 -6.69
C PHE A 109 3.74 10.56 -7.01
N LEU A 110 4.57 10.05 -6.11
CA LEU A 110 4.98 8.65 -6.07
C LEU A 110 4.13 7.94 -5.01
N LEU A 111 3.25 7.06 -5.47
CA LEU A 111 2.51 6.13 -4.63
C LEU A 111 3.29 4.82 -4.54
N MET A 112 3.51 4.37 -3.30
CA MET A 112 4.14 3.10 -2.99
C MET A 112 3.18 2.25 -2.16
N VAL A 113 3.02 0.99 -2.55
CA VAL A 113 2.12 0.03 -1.89
C VAL A 113 2.88 -1.24 -1.59
N LEU A 114 3.10 -1.51 -0.32
CA LEU A 114 3.78 -2.71 0.16
C LEU A 114 2.75 -3.68 0.73
N ASP A 115 2.67 -4.88 0.17
CA ASP A 115 1.92 -5.99 0.76
C ASP A 115 2.62 -6.46 2.04
N VAL A 116 1.92 -6.39 3.16
CA VAL A 116 2.38 -6.82 4.48
C VAL A 116 1.48 -7.90 5.06
N THR A 117 0.69 -8.57 4.22
CA THR A 117 -0.28 -9.60 4.60
C THR A 117 0.40 -10.77 5.29
N GLU A 118 1.37 -11.41 4.63
CA GLU A 118 2.10 -12.54 5.21
C GLU A 118 2.85 -12.16 6.49
N ARG A 119 3.51 -11.00 6.49
CA ARG A 119 4.21 -10.45 7.66
C ARG A 119 3.27 -10.30 8.84
N ARG A 120 2.10 -9.69 8.63
CA ARG A 120 1.09 -9.52 9.69
C ARG A 120 0.47 -10.83 10.15
N HIS A 121 0.26 -11.80 9.25
CA HIS A 121 -0.18 -13.13 9.66
C HIS A 121 0.87 -13.83 10.53
N ALA A 122 2.15 -13.72 10.20
CA ALA A 122 3.23 -14.26 11.01
C ALA A 122 3.30 -13.59 12.40
N GLU A 123 3.27 -12.26 12.45
CA GLU A 123 3.25 -11.48 13.70
C GLU A 123 2.05 -11.86 14.58
N ARG A 124 0.85 -12.01 13.99
CA ARG A 124 -0.35 -12.45 14.73
C ARG A 124 -0.22 -13.86 15.28
N ARG A 125 0.32 -14.81 14.51
CA ARG A 125 0.55 -16.19 14.98
C ARG A 125 1.50 -16.20 16.19
N LEU A 126 2.60 -15.45 16.10
CA LEU A 126 3.56 -15.33 17.21
C LEU A 126 2.90 -14.70 18.45
N ALA A 127 2.12 -13.62 18.27
CA ALA A 127 1.43 -12.96 19.38
C ALA A 127 0.46 -13.91 20.11
N VAL A 128 -0.28 -14.73 19.36
CA VAL A 128 -1.17 -15.76 19.94
C VAL A 128 -0.36 -16.78 20.74
N GLN A 129 0.71 -17.33 20.16
CA GLN A 129 1.56 -18.31 20.85
C GLN A 129 2.17 -17.76 22.15
N TYR A 130 2.67 -16.51 22.15
CA TYR A 130 3.19 -15.88 23.36
C TYR A 130 2.11 -15.69 24.42
N SER A 131 0.89 -15.31 24.02
CA SER A 131 -0.23 -15.17 24.95
C SER A 131 -0.64 -16.49 25.60
N GLU A 132 -0.65 -17.59 24.84
CA GLU A 132 -0.93 -18.94 25.34
C GLU A 132 0.16 -19.41 26.32
N GLN A 133 1.44 -19.20 26.00
CA GLN A 133 2.55 -19.53 26.89
C GLN A 133 2.48 -18.76 28.21
N ALA A 134 2.22 -17.45 28.16
CA ALA A 134 2.10 -16.63 29.35
C ALA A 134 0.93 -17.07 30.24
N GLN A 135 -0.21 -17.45 29.64
CA GLN A 135 -1.36 -18.00 30.37
C GLN A 135 -1.03 -19.33 31.05
N LEU A 136 -0.34 -20.24 30.36
CA LEU A 136 0.07 -21.52 30.93
C LEU A 136 1.04 -21.34 32.10
N GLN A 137 2.04 -20.46 31.96
CA GLN A 137 2.97 -20.14 33.04
C GLN A 137 2.23 -19.59 34.26
N HIS A 138 1.32 -18.64 34.07
CA HIS A 138 0.54 -18.05 35.15
C HIS A 138 -0.36 -19.08 35.87
N VAL A 139 -0.95 -20.04 35.15
CA VAL A 139 -1.75 -21.12 35.73
C VAL A 139 -0.89 -22.11 36.52
N LEU A 140 0.31 -22.41 36.04
CA LEU A 140 1.24 -23.31 36.74
C LEU A 140 1.75 -22.69 38.05
N GLU A 141 2.10 -21.40 38.03
CA GLU A 141 2.54 -20.67 39.22
C GLU A 141 1.45 -20.64 40.32
N ARG A 142 0.19 -20.39 39.94
CA ARG A 142 -0.95 -20.40 40.89
C ARG A 142 -1.36 -21.78 41.41
N ARG A 143 -0.83 -22.88 40.86
CA ARG A 143 -1.10 -24.25 41.34
C ARG A 143 -0.05 -24.77 42.32
N VAL A 144 1.07 -24.07 42.45
CA VAL A 144 2.19 -24.47 43.33
C VAL A 144 2.15 -23.75 44.69
N GLU A 145 1.28 -22.75 44.84
CA GLU A 145 0.87 -22.15 46.12
C GLU A 145 -0.36 -22.86 46.70
#